data_AF-A0AAD9YNU8-F1
#
_entry.id   AF-A0AAD9YNU8-F1
#
_cell.length_a   1.000
_cell.length_b   1.000
_cell.length_c   1.000
_cell.angle_alpha   90.00
_cell.angle_beta   90.00
_cell.angle_gamma   90.00
#
_symmetry.space_group_name_H-M   'P 1'
#
loop_
_entity.id
_entity.type
_entity.pdbx_description
1 polymer ?
#
loop_
_entity_poly.entity_id
_entity_poly.type
_entity_poly.pdbx_seq_one_letter_code
_entity_poly.pdbx_strand_id
1 'polypeptide(L)'
;MSKSNREGLIWEDTIWGPSPEWAREPSLEAIEKVCRRHLDIDENSRCDVSPYGKSGGKKTYLVQSNAKKAIMRVFLPLDPGYQTRGEVATMRWIKLRTSIPVPEVFAFDDSSDNEIGFEWMIMEFMPGVRSHKRWRKMSTAQKEAIAEKMADYHAQILDAGTNLKEFQTIGTLCFEEPKDNERPPSELHVTPGRVVDYVSFCANNYNYDIP
;
A
#
# COMPACT_ATOMS: atom_id res chain seq x y z
N MET A 1 17.40 -24.13 5.23
CA MET A 1 17.46 -23.30 4.02
C MET A 1 16.69 -22.03 4.35
N SER A 2 17.32 -20.85 4.27
CA SER A 2 16.61 -19.57 4.43
C SER A 2 15.50 -19.51 3.38
N LYS A 3 14.24 -19.30 3.79
CA LYS A 3 13.19 -18.94 2.82
C LYS A 3 13.67 -17.70 2.06
N SER A 4 13.46 -17.69 0.75
CA SER A 4 13.75 -16.48 -0.03
C SER A 4 12.69 -15.44 0.32
N ASN A 5 13.08 -14.21 0.66
CA ASN A 5 12.14 -13.13 0.96
C ASN A 5 11.27 -12.72 -0.25
N ARG A 6 11.47 -13.36 -1.40
CA ARG A 6 10.73 -13.16 -2.65
C ARG A 6 9.92 -14.38 -3.09
N GLU A 7 9.64 -15.32 -2.18
CA GLU A 7 8.76 -16.46 -2.47
C GLU A 7 7.39 -15.99 -3.02
N GLY A 8 6.93 -16.65 -4.07
CA GLY A 8 5.65 -16.32 -4.72
C GLY A 8 5.74 -15.31 -5.87
N LEU A 9 6.92 -14.71 -6.12
CA LEU A 9 7.22 -13.89 -7.30
C LEU A 9 7.87 -14.75 -8.40
N ILE A 10 7.32 -14.68 -9.60
CA ILE A 10 7.94 -15.17 -10.84
C ILE A 10 7.98 -14.05 -11.88
N TRP A 11 8.81 -14.21 -12.90
CA TRP A 11 8.94 -13.27 -14.01
C TRP A 11 8.53 -13.96 -15.31
N GLU A 12 7.67 -13.30 -16.07
CA GLU A 12 7.29 -13.71 -17.41
C GLU A 12 7.81 -12.70 -18.43
N ASP A 13 8.43 -13.19 -19.50
CA ASP A 13 8.87 -12.34 -20.60
C ASP A 13 7.66 -11.96 -21.46
N THR A 14 7.36 -10.65 -21.50
CA THR A 14 6.30 -10.09 -22.35
C THR A 14 6.91 -9.25 -23.47
N ILE A 15 6.10 -8.87 -24.46
CA ILE A 15 6.52 -7.96 -25.53
C ILE A 15 6.93 -6.56 -25.01
N TRP A 16 6.59 -6.23 -23.75
CA TRP A 16 6.95 -4.97 -23.08
C TRP A 16 8.12 -5.14 -22.10
N GLY A 17 8.79 -6.29 -22.13
CA GLY A 17 9.83 -6.68 -21.18
C GLY A 17 9.31 -7.60 -20.08
N PRO A 18 10.14 -7.89 -19.07
CA PRO A 18 9.80 -8.79 -17.99
C PRO A 18 8.69 -8.22 -17.10
N SER A 19 7.66 -9.03 -16.87
CA SER A 19 6.50 -8.70 -16.03
C SER A 19 6.46 -9.60 -14.80
N PRO A 20 6.19 -9.05 -13.60
CA PRO A 20 6.12 -9.85 -12.39
C PRO A 20 4.76 -10.51 -12.26
N GLU A 21 4.77 -11.81 -12.01
CA GLU A 21 3.57 -12.61 -11.84
C GLU A 21 3.57 -13.38 -10.52
N TRP A 22 2.37 -13.80 -10.13
CA TRP A 22 2.11 -14.52 -8.89
C TRP A 22 2.32 -16.02 -9.12
N ALA A 23 3.35 -16.61 -8.51
CA ALA A 23 3.58 -18.05 -8.59
C ALA A 23 2.48 -18.85 -7.88
N ARG A 24 1.82 -18.23 -6.90
CA ARG A 24 0.69 -18.78 -6.16
C ARG A 24 -0.31 -17.69 -5.82
N GLU A 25 -1.59 -18.07 -5.74
CA GLU A 25 -2.65 -17.18 -5.30
C GLU A 25 -2.68 -17.08 -3.76
N PRO A 26 -2.87 -15.88 -3.18
CA PRO A 26 -3.17 -15.74 -1.75
C PRO A 26 -4.44 -16.49 -1.38
N SER A 27 -4.39 -17.27 -0.29
CA SER A 27 -5.55 -18.02 0.19
C SER A 27 -6.62 -17.08 0.74
N LEU A 28 -7.85 -17.21 0.25
CA LEU A 28 -8.99 -16.44 0.76
C LEU A 28 -9.30 -16.78 2.22
N GLU A 29 -9.12 -18.04 2.63
CA GLU A 29 -9.31 -18.48 4.01
C GLU A 29 -8.27 -17.83 4.94
N ALA A 30 -7.01 -17.75 4.50
CA ALA A 30 -5.97 -17.07 5.27
C ALA A 30 -6.25 -15.56 5.38
N ILE A 31 -6.68 -14.92 4.28
CA ILE A 31 -7.08 -13.50 4.29
C ILE A 31 -8.25 -13.27 5.26
N GLU A 32 -9.28 -14.11 5.22
CA GLU A 32 -10.42 -14.01 6.11
C GLU A 32 -9.98 -14.08 7.57
N LYS A 33 -9.14 -15.07 7.91
CA LYS A 33 -8.62 -15.26 9.27
C LYS A 33 -7.82 -14.05 9.77
N VAL A 34 -6.91 -13.51 8.94
CA VAL A 34 -6.17 -12.28 9.28
C VAL A 34 -7.13 -11.11 9.49
N CYS A 35 -8.08 -10.91 8.58
CA CYS A 35 -9.03 -9.82 8.69
C CYS A 35 -9.92 -9.93 9.92
N ARG A 36 -10.39 -11.13 10.30
CA ARG A 36 -11.18 -11.32 11.52
C ARG A 36 -10.42 -10.87 12.76
N ARG A 37 -9.14 -11.25 12.86
CA ARG A 37 -8.26 -10.88 13.99
C ARG A 37 -8.07 -9.37 14.10
N HIS A 38 -7.80 -8.68 13.00
CA HIS A 38 -7.47 -7.25 13.03
C HIS A 38 -8.68 -6.32 12.96
N LEU A 39 -9.83 -6.81 12.50
CA LEU A 39 -11.07 -6.04 12.42
C LEU A 39 -12.04 -6.36 13.57
N ASP A 40 -11.64 -7.16 14.55
CA ASP A 40 -12.48 -7.56 15.68
C ASP A 40 -13.84 -8.11 15.19
N ILE A 41 -13.77 -9.04 14.23
CA ILE A 41 -14.95 -9.72 13.70
C ILE A 41 -15.06 -11.07 14.41
N ASP A 42 -16.17 -11.27 15.12
CA ASP A 42 -16.47 -12.52 15.82
C ASP A 42 -16.37 -13.74 14.90
N GLU A 43 -15.85 -14.85 15.42
CA GLU A 43 -15.56 -16.07 14.67
C GLU A 43 -16.80 -16.65 13.98
N ASN A 44 -17.97 -16.57 14.62
CA ASN A 44 -19.22 -17.11 14.10
C ASN A 44 -19.97 -16.11 13.21
N SER A 45 -19.52 -14.85 13.16
CA SER A 45 -20.13 -13.84 12.31
C SER A 45 -19.76 -14.05 10.83
N ARG A 46 -20.68 -13.66 9.94
CA ARG A 46 -20.42 -13.69 8.49
C ARG A 46 -19.28 -12.72 8.14
N CYS A 47 -18.28 -13.22 7.43
CA CYS A 47 -17.18 -12.44 6.86
C CYS A 47 -16.90 -12.95 5.45
N ASP A 48 -17.28 -12.18 4.43
CA ASP A 48 -17.06 -12.54 3.04
C ASP A 48 -15.78 -11.84 2.54
N VAL A 49 -14.87 -12.62 1.95
CA VAL A 49 -13.69 -12.11 1.25
C VAL A 49 -13.86 -12.36 -0.24
N SER A 50 -13.73 -11.31 -1.05
CA SER A 50 -13.88 -11.40 -2.51
C SER A 50 -12.83 -10.59 -3.26
N PRO A 51 -12.37 -11.02 -4.44
CA PRO A 51 -11.47 -10.22 -5.27
C PRO A 51 -12.11 -8.86 -5.64
N TYR A 52 -11.34 -7.78 -5.52
CA TYR A 52 -11.80 -6.41 -5.77
C TYR A 52 -10.97 -5.69 -6.85
N GLY A 53 -9.70 -6.09 -7.05
CA GLY A 53 -8.88 -5.60 -8.16
C GLY A 53 -7.44 -6.11 -8.13
N LYS A 54 -6.72 -5.95 -9.25
CA LYS A 54 -5.27 -6.20 -9.38
C LYS A 54 -4.61 -4.91 -9.90
N SER A 55 -3.47 -4.51 -9.33
CA SER A 55 -2.70 -3.34 -9.77
C SER A 55 -1.25 -3.44 -9.32
N GLY A 56 -0.28 -3.25 -10.24
CA GLY A 56 1.13 -3.03 -9.91
C GLY A 56 1.75 -4.01 -8.92
N GLY A 57 1.59 -5.32 -9.16
CA GLY A 57 2.08 -6.36 -8.24
C GLY A 57 1.22 -6.53 -6.97
N LYS A 58 0.03 -5.95 -6.89
CA LYS A 58 -0.84 -6.08 -5.70
C LYS A 58 -2.18 -6.67 -6.09
N LYS A 59 -2.70 -7.52 -5.21
CA LYS A 59 -4.06 -8.03 -5.26
C LYS A 59 -4.87 -7.39 -4.15
N THR A 60 -6.04 -6.87 -4.51
CA THR A 60 -6.94 -6.19 -3.61
C THR A 60 -8.18 -7.06 -3.43
N TYR A 61 -8.56 -7.29 -2.18
CA TYR A 61 -9.73 -8.03 -1.77
C TYR A 61 -10.66 -7.13 -0.98
N LEU A 62 -11.95 -7.27 -1.23
CA LEU A 62 -12.99 -6.65 -0.44
C LEU A 62 -13.36 -7.61 0.68
N VAL A 63 -13.33 -7.09 1.91
CA VAL A 63 -13.72 -7.83 3.10
C VAL A 63 -14.97 -7.19 3.66
N GLN A 64 -16.04 -7.98 3.78
CA GLN A 64 -17.34 -7.49 4.20
C GLN A 64 -17.91 -8.39 5.28
N SER A 65 -18.18 -7.80 6.44
CA SER A 65 -18.95 -8.40 7.51
C SER A 65 -20.29 -7.68 7.66
N ASN A 66 -21.13 -8.15 8.59
CA ASN A 66 -22.40 -7.49 8.90
C ASN A 66 -22.23 -6.04 9.39
N ALA A 67 -21.11 -5.72 10.05
CA ALA A 67 -20.88 -4.42 10.68
C ALA A 67 -19.77 -3.59 10.01
N LYS A 68 -18.80 -4.23 9.35
CA LYS A 68 -17.59 -3.58 8.84
C LYS A 68 -17.32 -3.93 7.39
N LYS A 69 -16.81 -2.94 6.65
CA LYS A 69 -16.32 -3.10 5.27
C LYS A 69 -14.91 -2.56 5.19
N ALA A 70 -13.99 -3.38 4.68
CA ALA A 70 -12.58 -3.06 4.61
C ALA A 70 -11.97 -3.54 3.29
N ILE A 71 -10.78 -3.04 2.99
CA ILE A 71 -9.95 -3.50 1.89
C ILE A 71 -8.73 -4.21 2.45
N MET A 72 -8.50 -5.44 2.00
CA MET A 72 -7.24 -6.14 2.16
C MET A 72 -6.42 -5.94 0.88
N ARG A 73 -5.17 -5.47 0.98
CA ARG A 73 -4.20 -5.52 -0.11
C ARG A 73 -3.10 -6.51 0.23
N VAL A 74 -2.81 -7.41 -0.70
CA VAL A 74 -1.70 -8.35 -0.63
C VAL A 74 -0.68 -7.96 -1.68
N PHE A 75 0.59 -7.92 -1.29
CA PHE A 75 1.69 -7.41 -2.10
C PHE A 75 2.55 -8.56 -2.60
N LEU A 76 2.85 -8.52 -3.90
CA LEU A 76 3.89 -9.35 -4.49
C LEU A 76 5.24 -8.80 -4.01
N PRO A 77 6.20 -9.65 -3.61
CA PRO A 77 7.45 -9.22 -2.98
C PRO A 77 8.46 -8.67 -4.01
N LEU A 78 8.09 -7.56 -4.66
CA LEU A 78 8.92 -6.83 -5.63
C LEU A 78 10.05 -6.09 -4.94
N ASP A 79 9.73 -5.45 -3.82
CA ASP A 79 10.67 -4.78 -2.94
C ASP A 79 10.35 -5.12 -1.48
N PRO A 80 10.75 -6.33 -1.01
CA PRO A 80 10.24 -6.90 0.23
C PRO A 80 10.41 -6.00 1.45
N GLY A 81 9.32 -5.79 2.18
CA GLY A 81 9.19 -4.93 3.35
C GLY A 81 9.13 -3.44 3.03
N TYR A 82 9.94 -2.96 2.08
CA TYR A 82 10.00 -1.54 1.74
C TYR A 82 8.76 -1.05 1.01
N GLN A 83 8.17 -1.85 0.11
CA GLN A 83 6.95 -1.47 -0.60
C GLN A 83 5.78 -1.27 0.37
N THR A 84 5.55 -2.24 1.25
CA THR A 84 4.43 -2.21 2.21
C THR A 84 4.62 -1.09 3.23
N ARG A 85 5.80 -0.99 3.86
CA ARG A 85 6.11 0.12 4.77
C ARG A 85 5.99 1.47 4.08
N GLY A 86 6.46 1.58 2.84
CA GLY A 86 6.40 2.77 2.00
C GLY A 86 5.00 3.33 1.84
N GLU A 87 4.06 2.45 1.47
CA GLU A 87 2.66 2.80 1.30
C GLU A 87 1.98 3.19 2.61
N VAL A 88 2.24 2.44 3.69
CA VAL A 88 1.62 2.71 4.98
C VAL A 88 2.16 4.01 5.59
N ALA A 89 3.47 4.24 5.51
CA ALA A 89 4.10 5.49 5.97
C ALA A 89 3.58 6.70 5.19
N THR A 90 3.48 6.60 3.87
CA THR A 90 2.96 7.68 3.02
C THR A 90 1.50 7.99 3.34
N MET A 91 0.63 6.98 3.46
CA MET A 91 -0.79 7.22 3.80
C MET A 91 -0.95 7.86 5.18
N ARG A 92 -0.20 7.40 6.19
CA ARG A 92 -0.25 7.99 7.53
C ARG A 92 0.29 9.42 7.55
N TRP A 93 1.36 9.70 6.81
CA TRP A 93 1.92 11.05 6.68
C TRP A 93 0.92 12.01 6.02
N ILE A 94 0.32 11.62 4.88
CA ILE A 94 -0.70 12.44 4.20
C ILE A 94 -1.88 12.73 5.13
N LYS A 95 -2.38 11.71 5.85
CA LYS A 95 -3.51 11.86 6.79
C LYS A 95 -3.20 12.84 7.92
N LEU A 96 -1.96 12.84 8.41
CA LEU A 96 -1.54 13.70 9.52
C LEU A 96 -1.31 15.15 9.08
N ARG A 97 -0.78 15.36 7.85
CA ARG A 97 -0.30 16.67 7.41
C ARG A 97 -1.24 17.42 6.47
N THR A 98 -2.27 16.77 5.95
CA THR A 98 -3.15 17.37 4.95
C THR A 98 -4.62 17.07 5.24
N SER A 99 -5.51 17.79 4.55
CA SER A 99 -6.95 17.50 4.56
C SER A 99 -7.36 16.43 3.54
N ILE A 100 -6.39 15.79 2.87
CA ILE A 100 -6.66 14.83 1.80
C ILE A 100 -7.31 13.58 2.40
N PRO A 101 -8.47 13.15 1.89
CA PRO A 101 -9.11 11.92 2.33
C PRO A 101 -8.32 10.73 1.80
N VAL A 102 -7.53 10.10 2.68
CA VAL A 102 -6.84 8.84 2.44
C VAL A 102 -7.43 7.75 3.34
N PRO A 103 -7.44 6.47 2.91
CA PRO A 103 -7.94 5.38 3.73
C PRO A 103 -7.18 5.27 5.05
N GLU A 104 -7.88 5.00 6.14
CA GLU A 104 -7.24 4.60 7.40
C GLU A 104 -6.62 3.21 7.27
N VAL A 105 -5.34 3.06 7.61
CA VAL A 105 -4.68 1.75 7.70
C VAL A 105 -4.92 1.17 9.10
N PHE A 106 -5.69 0.09 9.17
CA PHE A 106 -6.00 -0.59 10.42
C PHE A 106 -4.86 -1.48 10.91
N ALA A 107 -4.25 -2.23 9.98
CA ALA A 107 -3.14 -3.13 10.27
C ALA A 107 -2.34 -3.42 8.99
N PHE A 108 -1.08 -3.81 9.15
CA PHE A 108 -0.26 -4.32 8.05
C PHE A 108 0.79 -5.29 8.60
N ASP A 109 1.32 -6.12 7.72
CA ASP A 109 2.46 -6.99 7.95
C ASP A 109 3.36 -6.89 6.71
N ASP A 110 4.59 -6.45 6.95
CA ASP A 110 5.63 -6.22 5.95
C ASP A 110 6.61 -7.39 5.85
N SER A 111 6.29 -8.53 6.48
CA SER A 111 6.94 -9.81 6.31
C SER A 111 6.10 -10.75 5.45
N SER A 112 6.77 -11.71 4.80
CA SER A 112 6.10 -12.87 4.17
C SER A 112 5.97 -14.06 5.10
N ASP A 113 6.55 -14.00 6.30
CA ASP A 113 6.47 -15.06 7.32
C ASP A 113 5.17 -14.96 8.12
N ASN A 114 4.05 -15.13 7.41
CA ASN A 114 2.71 -15.12 7.97
C ASN A 114 1.83 -16.15 7.26
N GLU A 115 0.60 -16.32 7.75
CA GLU A 115 -0.35 -17.32 7.24
C GLU A 115 -0.85 -17.08 5.81
N ILE A 116 -0.69 -15.85 5.27
CA ILE A 116 -0.97 -15.53 3.86
C ILE A 116 0.24 -15.86 2.98
N GLY A 117 1.45 -15.84 3.54
CA GLY A 117 2.70 -16.10 2.83
C GLY A 117 3.14 -14.96 1.93
N PHE A 118 2.64 -13.75 2.18
CA PHE A 118 2.90 -12.50 1.47
C PHE A 118 2.72 -11.32 2.42
N GLU A 119 3.30 -10.18 2.08
CA GLU A 119 3.03 -8.93 2.79
C GLU A 119 1.61 -8.45 2.52
N TRP A 120 1.00 -7.77 3.49
CA TRP A 120 -0.37 -7.31 3.39
C TRP A 120 -0.66 -6.06 4.21
N MET A 121 -1.74 -5.36 3.84
CA MET A 121 -2.33 -4.31 4.67
C MET A 121 -3.85 -4.35 4.62
N ILE A 122 -4.48 -4.05 5.75
CA ILE A 122 -5.92 -3.87 5.90
C ILE A 122 -6.19 -2.39 6.11
N MET A 123 -7.08 -1.84 5.31
CA MET A 123 -7.42 -0.43 5.35
C MET A 123 -8.92 -0.19 5.14
N GLU A 124 -9.34 1.03 5.44
CA GLU A 124 -10.69 1.52 5.24
C GLU A 124 -11.19 1.34 3.79
N PHE A 125 -12.45 0.92 3.66
CA PHE A 125 -13.12 0.97 2.38
C PHE A 125 -13.61 2.39 2.07
N MET A 126 -12.98 3.06 1.09
CA MET A 126 -13.42 4.39 0.64
C MET A 126 -14.58 4.27 -0.36
N PRO A 127 -15.81 4.72 -0.01
CA PRO A 127 -16.94 4.67 -0.93
C PRO A 127 -16.73 5.68 -2.07
N GLY A 128 -16.97 5.25 -3.30
CA GLY A 128 -16.88 6.15 -4.44
C GLY A 128 -16.81 5.45 -5.79
N VAL A 129 -16.69 6.25 -6.84
CA VAL A 129 -16.52 5.78 -8.22
C VAL A 129 -15.27 6.43 -8.79
N ARG A 130 -14.43 5.62 -9.45
CA ARG A 130 -13.22 6.12 -10.12
C ARG A 130 -13.59 7.22 -11.12
N SER A 131 -12.95 8.39 -11.00
CA SER A 131 -13.28 9.59 -11.79
C SER A 131 -13.33 9.31 -13.30
N HIS A 132 -12.36 8.55 -13.84
CA HIS A 132 -12.31 8.22 -15.27
C HIS A 132 -13.58 7.53 -15.80
N LYS A 133 -14.31 6.77 -14.97
CA LYS A 133 -15.56 6.11 -15.37
C LYS A 133 -16.71 7.10 -15.61
N ARG A 134 -16.67 8.25 -14.92
CA ARG A 134 -17.71 9.29 -14.99
C ARG A 134 -17.27 10.52 -15.76
N TRP A 135 -15.97 10.73 -15.97
CA TRP A 135 -15.39 11.94 -16.55
C TRP A 135 -16.08 12.41 -17.82
N ARG A 136 -16.34 11.50 -18.77
CA ARG A 136 -17.02 11.84 -20.04
C ARG A 136 -18.46 12.34 -19.86
N LYS A 137 -19.14 11.91 -18.80
CA LYS A 137 -20.54 12.28 -18.47
C LYS A 137 -20.62 13.46 -17.50
N MET A 138 -19.49 13.97 -17.00
CA MET A 138 -19.46 15.12 -16.10
C MET A 138 -19.61 16.43 -16.88
N SER A 139 -20.32 17.39 -16.28
CA SER A 139 -20.37 18.75 -16.80
C SER A 139 -19.00 19.43 -16.70
N THR A 140 -18.81 20.53 -17.43
CA THR A 140 -17.57 21.34 -17.34
C THR A 140 -17.35 21.82 -15.91
N ALA A 141 -18.39 22.36 -15.25
CA ALA A 141 -18.32 22.80 -13.85
C ALA A 141 -17.89 21.67 -12.88
N GLN A 142 -18.35 20.43 -13.09
CA GLN A 142 -17.89 19.29 -12.26
C GLN A 142 -16.42 18.95 -12.49
N LYS A 143 -15.94 19.07 -13.73
CA LYS A 143 -14.52 18.84 -14.06
C LYS A 143 -13.64 19.93 -13.48
N GLU A 144 -14.08 21.19 -13.56
CA GLU A 144 -13.41 22.34 -12.95
C GLU A 144 -13.28 22.15 -11.44
N ALA A 145 -14.38 21.80 -10.75
CA ALA A 145 -14.35 21.54 -9.31
C ALA A 145 -13.38 20.39 -8.92
N ILE A 146 -13.30 19.33 -9.72
CA ILE A 146 -12.32 18.26 -9.50
C ILE A 146 -10.88 18.76 -9.72
N ALA A 147 -10.64 19.52 -10.78
CA ALA A 147 -9.32 20.05 -11.09
C ALA A 147 -8.84 21.03 -9.99
N GLU A 148 -9.73 21.91 -9.53
CA GLU A 148 -9.47 22.83 -8.43
C GLU A 148 -9.14 22.06 -7.14
N LYS A 149 -9.94 21.02 -6.80
CA LYS A 149 -9.68 20.23 -5.59
C LYS A 149 -8.37 19.45 -5.67
N MET A 150 -7.99 18.95 -6.84
CA MET A 150 -6.69 18.30 -7.04
C MET A 150 -5.55 19.30 -6.91
N ALA A 151 -5.69 20.52 -7.42
CA ALA A 151 -4.69 21.58 -7.26
C ALA A 151 -4.50 21.95 -5.78
N ASP A 152 -5.59 22.08 -5.01
CA ASP A 152 -5.57 22.28 -3.56
C ASP A 152 -4.81 21.14 -2.85
N TYR A 153 -5.10 19.87 -3.17
CA TYR A 153 -4.37 18.73 -2.60
C TYR A 153 -2.88 18.72 -2.95
N HIS A 154 -2.51 19.05 -4.19
CA HIS A 154 -1.12 19.18 -4.57
C HIS A 154 -0.42 20.30 -3.79
N ALA A 155 -1.07 21.45 -3.62
CA ALA A 155 -0.53 22.55 -2.83
C ALA A 155 -0.30 22.15 -1.37
N GLN A 156 -1.24 21.42 -0.76
CA GLN A 156 -1.09 20.91 0.62
C GLN A 156 0.07 19.92 0.76
N ILE A 157 0.25 18.99 -0.17
CA ILE A 157 1.38 18.04 -0.15
C ILE A 157 2.71 18.79 -0.30
N LEU A 158 2.77 19.77 -1.19
CA LEU A 158 3.97 20.58 -1.37
C LEU A 158 4.28 21.39 -0.11
N ASP A 159 3.30 22.08 0.45
CA ASP A 159 3.46 22.85 1.69
C ASP A 159 3.95 21.97 2.85
N ALA A 160 3.30 20.82 3.05
CA ALA A 160 3.68 19.85 4.08
C ALA A 160 5.08 19.26 3.87
N GLY A 161 5.50 19.00 2.63
CA GLY A 161 6.81 18.39 2.34
C GLY A 161 7.96 19.40 2.32
N THR A 162 7.76 20.56 1.69
CA THR A 162 8.83 21.53 1.41
C THR A 162 8.86 22.68 2.40
N ASN A 163 7.70 23.23 2.79
CA ASN A 163 7.68 24.42 3.66
C ASN A 163 7.92 24.07 5.12
N LEU A 164 7.57 22.85 5.54
CA LEU A 164 7.96 22.28 6.83
C LEU A 164 9.41 21.75 6.87
N LYS A 165 10.14 21.80 5.73
CA LYS A 165 11.50 21.24 5.57
C LYS A 165 11.64 19.77 6.01
N GLU A 166 10.57 18.99 5.95
CA GLU A 166 10.58 17.59 6.40
C GLU A 166 11.41 16.72 5.48
N PHE A 167 11.39 17.02 4.17
CA PHE A 167 12.07 16.22 3.16
C PHE A 167 13.23 17.01 2.56
N GLN A 168 14.45 16.54 2.82
CA GLN A 168 15.68 17.08 2.24
C GLN A 168 16.27 16.16 1.16
N THR A 169 15.70 14.97 0.99
CA THR A 169 16.12 13.92 0.06
C THR A 169 14.92 13.39 -0.72
N ILE A 170 15.18 12.60 -1.76
CA ILE A 170 14.17 11.91 -2.57
C ILE A 170 14.23 10.43 -2.21
N GLY A 171 13.08 9.81 -2.01
CA GLY A 171 12.99 8.39 -1.63
C GLY A 171 11.58 7.96 -1.24
N THR A 172 11.40 6.65 -1.08
CA THR A 172 10.19 6.08 -0.49
C THR A 172 10.14 6.42 1.00
N LEU A 173 9.01 6.94 1.49
CA LEU A 173 8.87 7.28 2.91
C LEU A 173 8.90 6.02 3.78
N CYS A 174 9.73 6.02 4.82
CA CYS A 174 9.81 4.93 5.79
C CYS A 174 9.58 5.49 7.20
N PHE A 175 9.10 4.64 8.11
CA PHE A 175 9.14 4.98 9.53
C PHE A 175 10.59 5.09 9.99
N GLU A 176 10.90 6.12 10.77
CA GLU A 176 12.21 6.16 11.42
C GLU A 176 12.31 5.03 12.46
N GLU A 177 13.36 4.23 12.36
CA GLU A 177 13.69 3.29 13.42
C GLU A 177 14.29 4.07 14.60
N PRO A 178 13.85 3.79 15.83
CA PRO A 178 14.48 4.39 17.01
C PRO A 178 15.96 4.04 17.01
N LYS A 179 16.84 5.02 17.20
CA LYS A 179 18.24 4.74 17.48
C LYS A 179 18.34 3.99 18.80
N ASP A 180 19.27 3.05 18.90
CA ASP A 180 19.53 2.34 20.15
C ASP A 180 19.68 3.34 21.30
N ASN A 181 18.80 3.21 22.31
CA ASN A 181 18.66 4.05 23.51
C ASN A 181 17.79 5.31 23.44
N GLU A 182 17.07 5.58 22.34
CA GLU A 182 16.10 6.68 22.27
C GLU A 182 14.66 6.20 22.46
N ARG A 183 13.87 6.95 23.24
CA ARG A 183 12.43 6.68 23.40
C ARG A 183 11.75 6.90 22.05
N PRO A 184 10.88 6.00 21.58
CA PRO A 184 10.18 6.21 20.32
C PRO A 184 9.42 7.54 20.36
N PRO A 185 9.52 8.36 19.30
CA PRO A 185 8.92 9.67 19.30
C PRO A 185 7.39 9.57 19.44
N SER A 186 6.80 10.57 20.12
CA SER A 186 5.35 10.65 20.33
C SER A 186 4.56 11.01 19.05
N GLU A 187 5.27 11.55 18.05
CA GLU A 187 4.73 11.94 16.76
C GLU A 187 5.21 10.98 15.67
N LEU A 188 4.44 10.87 14.58
CA LEU A 188 4.85 10.05 13.44
C LEU A 188 5.97 10.76 12.67
N HIS A 189 7.21 10.28 12.86
CA HIS A 189 8.35 10.70 12.05
C HIS A 189 8.55 9.73 10.88
N VAL A 190 8.58 10.28 9.68
CA VAL A 190 8.90 9.56 8.45
C VAL A 190 10.04 10.27 7.75
N THR A 191 10.91 9.50 7.12
CA THR A 191 12.01 10.03 6.31
C THR A 191 11.99 9.41 4.92
N PRO A 192 12.39 10.16 3.88
CA PRO A 192 12.64 9.57 2.58
C PRO A 192 13.82 8.61 2.69
N GLY A 193 13.55 7.33 2.44
CA GLY A 193 14.54 6.27 2.37
C GLY A 193 15.15 6.16 0.98
N ARG A 194 15.31 4.94 0.47
CA ARG A 194 15.92 4.70 -0.84
C ARG A 194 15.00 5.05 -2.01
N VAL A 195 15.62 5.38 -3.14
CA VAL A 195 14.97 5.44 -4.45
C VAL A 195 15.23 4.10 -5.13
N VAL A 196 14.16 3.39 -5.50
CA VAL A 196 14.28 2.09 -6.17
C VAL A 196 13.72 2.21 -7.57
N ASP A 197 14.56 1.94 -8.57
CA ASP A 197 14.11 1.86 -9.96
C ASP A 197 13.67 0.43 -10.29
N TYR A 198 12.58 0.29 -11.03
CA TYR A 198 12.03 -1.01 -11.42
C TYR A 198 13.06 -1.88 -12.18
N VAL A 199 13.91 -1.26 -13.00
CA VAL A 199 14.95 -1.94 -13.78
C VAL A 199 16.02 -2.56 -12.86
N SER A 200 16.23 -1.99 -11.68
CA SER A 200 17.19 -2.48 -10.69
C SER A 200 16.78 -3.82 -10.07
N PHE A 201 15.52 -4.25 -10.16
CA PHE A 201 15.04 -5.50 -9.57
C PHE A 201 14.12 -6.33 -10.49
N CYS A 202 14.10 -6.07 -11.80
CA CYS A 202 13.32 -6.85 -12.76
C CYS A 202 14.09 -8.05 -13.34
N ALA A 203 13.38 -9.14 -13.66
CA ALA A 203 13.97 -10.36 -14.25
C ALA A 203 15.22 -10.83 -13.50
N ASN A 204 16.30 -11.15 -14.21
CA ASN A 204 17.55 -11.65 -13.61
C ASN A 204 18.18 -10.69 -12.59
N ASN A 205 17.70 -9.45 -12.49
CA ASN A 205 18.21 -8.45 -11.56
C ASN A 205 17.55 -8.50 -10.17
N TYR A 206 16.50 -9.32 -9.96
CA TYR A 206 15.72 -9.27 -8.71
C TYR A 206 16.51 -9.68 -7.45
N ASN A 207 17.64 -10.38 -7.60
CA ASN A 207 18.50 -10.79 -6.49
C ASN A 207 19.67 -9.83 -6.23
N TYR A 208 19.81 -8.73 -7.00
CA TYR A 208 20.87 -7.76 -6.70
C TYR A 208 20.53 -6.98 -5.43
N ASP A 209 21.55 -6.78 -4.61
CA ASP A 209 21.50 -5.80 -3.53
C ASP A 209 21.39 -4.41 -4.16
N ILE A 210 20.28 -3.73 -3.88
CA ILE A 210 20.04 -2.36 -4.32
C ILE A 210 20.73 -1.44 -3.31
N PRO A 211 21.77 -0.70 -3.73
CA PRO A 211 22.54 0.18 -2.84
C PRO A 211 21.72 1.33 -2.26
#